data_AF-A0A949XQD0-F1
#
_entry.id   AF-A0A949XQD0-F1
#
_cell.length_a   1.000
_cell.length_b   1.000
_cell.length_c   1.000
_cell.angle_alpha   90.00
_cell.angle_beta   90.00
_cell.angle_gamma   90.00
#
_symmetry.space_group_name_H-M   'P 1'
#
loop_
_entity.id
_entity.type
_entity.pdbx_description
1 polymer ?
#
loop_
_entity_poly.entity_id
_entity_poly.type
_entity_poly.pdbx_seq_one_letter_code
_entity_poly.pdbx_strand_id
1 'polypeptide(L)' 'ERTRRELPVLETYPWWRELRAVRTGKVAFADGNLYFNRAGMTVVRTAEILTEILHGLVTGQRSEGRDWCWLKDVVTAS' A
#
# COMPACT_ATOMS: atom_id res chain seq x y z
N GLU A 1 -2.42 1.24 -12.28
CA GLU A 1 -2.05 0.41 -13.45
C GLU A 1 -0.90 -0.56 -13.16
N ARG A 2 0.27 -0.11 -12.69
CA ARG A 2 1.42 -1.00 -12.42
C ARG A 2 1.17 -2.04 -11.31
N THR A 3 0.59 -1.61 -10.21
CA THR A 3 0.16 -2.45 -9.07
C THR A 3 -0.65 -3.69 -9.47
N ARG A 4 -1.63 -3.54 -10.38
CA ARG A 4 -2.45 -4.68 -10.85
C ARG A 4 -1.65 -5.70 -11.64
N ARG A 5 -0.59 -5.27 -12.32
CA ARG A 5 0.28 -6.15 -13.12
C ARG A 5 1.30 -6.90 -12.27
N GLU A 6 1.65 -6.37 -11.10
CA GLU A 6 2.62 -6.98 -10.18
C GLU A 6 1.96 -7.94 -9.19
N LEU A 7 0.66 -7.80 -8.92
CA LEU A 7 -0.07 -8.73 -8.04
C LEU A 7 -0.01 -10.20 -8.50
N PRO A 8 -0.24 -10.54 -9.80
CA PRO A 8 -0.11 -11.92 -10.26
C PRO A 8 1.28 -12.51 -10.01
N VAL A 9 2.34 -11.69 -10.06
CA VAL A 9 3.72 -12.12 -9.77
C VAL A 9 3.84 -12.53 -8.30
N LEU A 10 3.32 -11.71 -7.38
CA LEU A 10 3.29 -12.04 -5.96
C LEU A 10 2.47 -13.30 -5.67
N GLU A 11 1.36 -13.50 -6.37
CA GLU A 11 0.51 -14.68 -6.23
C GLU A 11 1.13 -15.98 -6.75
N THR A 12 2.21 -15.92 -7.55
CA THR A 12 2.97 -17.12 -7.94
C THR A 12 3.73 -17.73 -6.77
N TYR A 13 4.01 -16.96 -5.72
CA TYR A 13 4.72 -17.44 -4.54
C TYR A 13 3.73 -18.06 -3.53
N PRO A 14 3.84 -19.35 -3.19
CA PRO A 14 2.90 -19.99 -2.27
C PRO A 14 2.79 -19.29 -0.90
N TRP A 15 3.93 -18.84 -0.37
CA TRP A 15 4.01 -18.15 0.92
C TRP A 15 3.27 -16.80 0.94
N TRP A 16 3.03 -16.18 -0.22
CA TRP A 16 2.30 -14.90 -0.29
C TRP A 16 0.91 -15.03 0.33
N ARG A 17 0.19 -16.12 0.00
CA ARG A 17 -1.15 -16.40 0.54
C ARG A 17 -1.13 -16.76 2.03
N GLU A 18 0.03 -17.14 2.57
CA GLU A 18 0.18 -17.49 3.99
C GLU A 18 0.35 -16.26 4.89
N LEU A 19 0.78 -15.12 4.32
CA LEU A 19 0.96 -13.88 5.06
C LEU A 19 -0.34 -13.44 5.72
N ARG A 20 -0.26 -13.10 7.01
CA ARG A 20 -1.42 -12.59 7.79
C ARG A 20 -2.05 -11.37 7.12
N ALA A 21 -1.25 -10.47 6.58
CA ALA A 21 -1.72 -9.27 5.89
C ALA A 21 -2.61 -9.63 4.69
N VAL A 22 -2.21 -10.60 3.87
CA VAL A 22 -2.98 -11.10 2.72
C VAL A 22 -4.26 -11.79 3.19
N ARG A 23 -4.15 -12.71 4.15
CA ARG A 23 -5.30 -13.46 4.70
C ARG A 23 -6.35 -12.58 5.38
N THR A 24 -5.94 -11.43 5.91
CA THR A 24 -6.84 -10.48 6.60
C THR A 24 -7.27 -9.31 5.71
N GLY A 25 -6.92 -9.32 4.42
CA GLY A 25 -7.25 -8.24 3.49
C GLY A 25 -6.57 -6.90 3.82
N LYS A 26 -5.49 -6.93 4.62
CA LYS A 26 -4.71 -5.75 5.05
C LYS A 26 -3.47 -5.58 4.20
N VAL A 27 -3.67 -5.48 2.88
CA VAL A 27 -2.61 -5.23 1.91
C VAL A 27 -2.84 -3.85 1.31
N ALA A 28 -1.92 -2.93 1.56
CA ALA A 28 -1.93 -1.59 1.00
C ALA A 28 -0.88 -1.48 -0.11
N PHE A 29 -1.23 -0.78 -1.18
CA PHE A 29 -0.28 -0.35 -2.21
C PHE A 29 -0.03 1.13 -2.09
N ALA A 30 1.24 1.51 -2.13
CA ALA A 30 1.68 2.89 -2.09
C ALA A 30 2.76 3.13 -3.15
N ASP A 31 3.01 4.39 -3.53
CA ASP A 31 4.12 4.73 -4.42
C ASP A 31 5.46 4.53 -3.72
N GLY A 32 6.07 3.37 -3.96
CA GLY A 32 7.36 3.01 -3.42
C GLY A 32 8.49 3.97 -3.85
N ASN A 33 8.49 4.45 -5.10
CA ASN A 33 9.58 5.31 -5.59
C ASN A 33 9.55 6.70 -4.94
N LEU A 34 8.36 7.24 -4.70
CA LEU A 34 8.19 8.56 -4.11
C LEU A 34 8.37 8.56 -2.59
N TYR A 35 7.87 7.54 -1.89
CA TYR A 35 7.79 7.54 -0.42
C TYR A 35 8.75 6.55 0.26
N PHE A 36 9.01 5.38 -0.31
CA PHE A 36 9.68 4.29 0.43
C PHE A 36 11.11 3.98 -0.03
N ASN A 37 11.45 4.26 -1.30
CA ASN A 37 12.74 3.92 -1.90
C ASN A 37 13.72 5.11 -1.95
N ARG A 38 13.33 6.26 -1.41
CA ARG A 38 14.17 7.47 -1.35
C ARG A 38 14.04 8.12 0.01
N ALA A 39 15.14 8.20 0.76
CA ALA A 39 15.22 9.03 1.96
C ALA A 39 15.55 10.46 1.54
N GLY A 40 14.58 11.36 1.62
CA GLY A 40 14.74 12.77 1.28
C GLY A 40 13.64 13.62 1.92
N MET A 41 13.13 14.60 1.20
CA MET A 41 12.06 15.50 1.71
C MET A 41 10.74 14.77 2.03
N THR A 42 10.59 13.52 1.63
CA THR A 42 9.34 12.75 1.78
C THR A 42 9.29 11.92 3.06
N VAL A 43 10.32 11.88 3.92
CA VAL A 43 10.33 11.04 5.13
C VAL A 43 9.14 11.30 6.05
N VAL A 44 8.82 12.58 6.28
CA VAL A 44 7.63 12.96 7.08
C VAL A 44 6.36 12.43 6.42
N ARG A 45 6.23 12.60 5.10
CA ARG A 45 5.07 12.13 4.34
C ARG A 45 4.93 10.60 4.37
N THR A 46 6.04 9.87 4.30
CA THR A 46 6.05 8.41 4.42
C THR A 46 5.56 7.97 5.80
N ALA A 47 5.95 8.67 6.86
CA ALA A 47 5.47 8.40 8.22
C ALA A 47 3.97 8.68 8.37
N GLU A 48 3.45 9.76 7.77
CA GLU A 48 2.02 10.06 7.71
C GLU A 48 1.24 8.95 6.98
N ILE A 49 1.73 8.51 5.82
CA ILE A 49 1.12 7.41 5.04
C ILE A 49 1.10 6.11 5.86
N LEU A 50 2.21 5.76 6.52
CA LEU A 50 2.27 4.57 7.37
C LEU A 50 1.30 4.66 8.55
N THR A 51 1.18 5.84 9.16
CA THR A 51 0.23 6.07 10.26
C THR A 51 -1.21 5.89 9.79
N GLU A 52 -1.54 6.39 8.60
CA GLU A 52 -2.84 6.22 7.99
C GLU A 52 -3.16 4.74 7.69
N ILE A 53 -2.20 3.99 7.11
CA ILE A 53 -2.35 2.57 6.78
C ILE A 53 -2.49 1.69 8.03
N LEU A 54 -1.62 1.90 9.03
CA LEU A 54 -1.51 1.00 10.18
C LEU A 54 -2.53 1.30 11.28
N HIS A 55 -2.88 2.58 11.45
CA HIS A 55 -3.72 3.04 12.55
C HIS A 55 -5.02 3.68 12.10
N GLY A 56 -5.24 3.88 10.79
CA GLY A 56 -6.41 4.60 10.28
C GLY A 56 -6.42 6.08 10.69
N LEU A 57 -5.26 6.60 11.12
CA LEU A 57 -5.12 7.94 11.67
C LEU A 57 -4.51 8.88 10.65
N VAL A 58 -5.20 9.98 10.35
CA VAL A 58 -4.72 11.02 9.45
C VAL A 58 -4.03 12.12 10.28
N THR A 59 -2.71 12.27 10.13
CA THR A 59 -1.90 13.27 10.87
C THR A 59 -1.52 14.49 10.02
N GLY A 60 -2.21 14.72 8.91
CA GLY A 60 -1.95 15.77 7.94
C GLY A 60 -2.99 15.77 6.83
N GLN A 61 -2.57 15.86 5.57
CA GLN A 61 -3.48 15.63 4.45
C GLN A 61 -3.73 14.13 4.24
N ARG A 62 -5.00 13.75 4.09
CA ARG A 62 -5.40 12.38 3.75
C ARG A 62 -4.68 11.90 2.49
N SER A 63 -4.11 10.70 2.55
CA SER A 63 -3.27 10.14 1.50
C SER A 63 -3.94 8.95 0.81
N GLU A 64 -4.91 8.31 1.47
CA GLU A 64 -5.72 7.25 0.87
C GLU A 64 -6.42 7.75 -0.41
N GLY A 65 -6.34 6.97 -1.48
CA GLY A 65 -6.86 7.28 -2.81
C GLY A 65 -5.95 8.16 -3.67
N ARG A 66 -4.97 8.85 -3.08
CA ARG A 66 -3.95 9.65 -3.81
C ARG A 66 -2.60 8.95 -3.88
N ASP A 67 -2.07 8.63 -2.71
CA ASP A 67 -0.69 8.17 -2.52
C ASP A 67 -0.62 6.68 -2.18
N TRP A 68 -1.74 6.14 -1.66
CA TRP A 68 -1.91 4.72 -1.37
C TRP A 68 -3.38 4.28 -1.46
N CYS A 69 -3.63 2.98 -1.60
CA CYS A 69 -4.97 2.38 -1.56
C CYS A 69 -4.91 0.92 -1.08
N TRP A 70 -6.04 0.35 -0.65
CA TRP A 70 -6.10 -1.08 -0.33
C TRP A 70 -6.16 -1.93 -1.61
N LEU A 71 -5.54 -3.11 -1.58
CA LEU A 71 -5.61 -4.10 -2.65
C LEU A 71 -7.06 -4.40 -3.06
N LYS A 72 -7.97 -4.55 -2.07
CA LYS A 72 -9.39 -4.84 -2.32
C LYS A 72 -10.07 -3.76 -3.17
N ASP A 73 -9.68 -2.50 -3.03
CA ASP A 73 -10.26 -1.38 -3.78
C ASP A 73 -9.73 -1.35 -5.21
N VAL A 74 -8.52 -1.88 -5.41
CA VAL A 74 -7.92 -2.09 -6.73
C VAL A 74 -8.56 -3.28 -7.45
N VAL A 75 -9.09 -4.30 -6.77
CA VAL A 75 -9.73 -5.44 -7.45
C VAL A 75 -11.20 -5.17 -7.77
N THR A 76 -11.88 -4.33 -6.98
CA THR A 76 -13.33 -4.09 -7.09
C THR A 76 -13.74 -3.09 -8.18
N ALA A 77 -12.81 -2.24 -8.64
CA ALA A 77 -13.09 -1.28 -9.72
C ALA A 77 -13.04 -1.92 -11.13
N SER A 78 -13.73 -3.05 -11.34
CA SER A 78 -13.87 -3.77 -12.61
C SER A 78 -15.32 -4.13 -12.88
#